data_AF-A0A6G3SZ33-F1
#
_entry.id   AF-A0A6G3SZ33-F1
#
_cell.length_a   1.000
_cell.length_b   1.000
_cell.length_c   1.000
_cell.angle_alpha   90.00
_cell.angle_beta   90.00
_cell.angle_gamma   90.00
#
_symmetry.space_group_name_H-M   'P 1'
#
loop_
_entity.id
_entity.type
_entity.pdbx_description
1 polymer ?
#
loop_
_entity_poly.entity_id
_entity_poly.type
_entity_poly.pdbx_seq_one_letter_code
_entity_poly.pdbx_strand_id
1 'polypeptide(L)'
;PAYADPAGDLVLDLSGPPYADRVERTPEGALRISGTYVPPAPGTATGTATTASASGGRLVLHHETLHEAVPVAATLTGNIAEAGSQSAGAEGGADEAAGTAAKSAVHGPSSENADGSPEKHDANDLGNLSNVGNLSNVGDVNSEKNPDRAPDHAPSRFSALIAPPLPEGRWEVRLDGRPVHLLGSAAAWLPGGGAESALRPERRHGDRLTVVAAPEGRTETAGRSAYGRRLLRAAHYRDGRTTLPLRDTVLYAGGDSPRAVHTELVRRGTETEHLWVTGTAPGRATHVPPGARAVPVHSATWYEALARSRRIVTDEYLPDWFERRPGQTVVQTWHGTPLGRFGGGLADTLYADHQYLATLPRRSAQWSVLVSPSRFATPWLRRSLGYGGEVLEAGSPANDVLFPPDRDKAAEEVRRGLGIPEDHRVVLYAPTYRDHLAHPPAASGDRTAPGPYRWDPALDPGALARALGPGHTVLVRRHPRVTGGVPAGPGVLDVSHHAGAARLLLIADVLVTDYAGLMFDFALTGRPMLFHTYDLEHYRDTVRGFCLDFETRAPGPLLVTTDEVAQALRDTGSLAARHADAYESFRRDYCDLDDGGAAARVADRLLAETA
;
A
#
# COMPACT_ATOMS: atom_id res chain seq x y z
N PRO A 1 16.64 -24.84 17.87
CA PRO A 1 15.80 -25.18 16.68
C PRO A 1 16.69 -25.74 15.58
N ALA A 2 16.29 -26.80 14.87
CA ALA A 2 17.07 -27.40 13.79
C ALA A 2 16.36 -27.20 12.43
N TYR A 3 17.11 -26.96 11.36
CA TYR A 3 16.61 -26.92 9.99
C TYR A 3 17.60 -27.56 9.02
N ALA A 4 17.14 -28.03 7.86
CA ALA A 4 18.02 -28.56 6.82
C ALA A 4 18.47 -27.41 5.89
N ASP A 5 19.76 -27.33 5.59
CA ASP A 5 20.27 -26.36 4.62
C ASP A 5 20.07 -26.83 3.16
N PRO A 6 20.42 -26.03 2.14
CA PRO A 6 20.24 -26.40 0.73
C PRO A 6 21.05 -27.63 0.28
N ALA A 7 22.05 -28.06 1.04
CA ALA A 7 22.80 -29.30 0.81
C ALA A 7 22.13 -30.51 1.48
N GLY A 8 21.11 -30.28 2.31
CA GLY A 8 20.38 -31.31 3.05
C GLY A 8 20.96 -31.59 4.43
N ASP A 9 21.94 -30.80 4.88
CA ASP A 9 22.59 -31.00 6.17
C ASP A 9 21.74 -30.42 7.31
N LEU A 10 21.63 -31.16 8.41
CA LEU A 10 20.89 -30.73 9.59
C LEU A 10 21.70 -29.67 10.36
N VAL A 11 21.28 -28.41 10.24
CA VAL A 11 21.86 -27.26 10.94
C VAL A 11 21.12 -27.03 12.26
N LEU A 12 21.87 -27.00 13.35
CA LEU A 12 21.38 -26.64 14.68
C LEU A 12 21.62 -25.14 14.93
N ASP A 13 20.55 -24.34 14.94
CA ASP A 13 20.62 -22.92 15.31
C ASP A 13 20.72 -22.78 16.83
N LEU A 14 21.94 -22.51 17.31
CA LEU A 14 22.27 -22.31 18.72
C LEU A 14 22.17 -20.84 19.17
N SER A 15 21.84 -19.91 18.27
CA SER A 15 21.89 -18.46 18.57
C SER A 15 20.70 -17.93 19.38
N GLY A 16 19.63 -18.71 19.56
CA GLY A 16 18.43 -18.27 20.27
C GLY A 16 17.72 -17.09 19.58
N PRO A 17 16.39 -16.93 19.74
CA PRO A 17 15.72 -15.75 19.22
C PRO A 17 16.08 -14.50 20.05
N PRO A 18 15.96 -13.29 19.48
CA PRO A 18 16.11 -12.06 20.27
C PRO A 18 14.97 -11.95 21.29
N TYR A 19 15.31 -11.65 22.55
CA TYR A 19 14.36 -11.54 23.65
C TYR A 19 14.30 -10.12 24.19
N ALA A 20 13.11 -9.53 24.28
CA ALA A 20 12.83 -8.34 25.06
C ALA A 20 12.63 -8.72 26.54
N ASP A 21 13.47 -8.15 27.41
CA ASP A 21 13.38 -8.28 28.87
C ASP A 21 12.69 -7.08 29.52
N ARG A 22 12.51 -5.98 28.78
CA ARG A 22 11.89 -4.75 29.27
C ARG A 22 11.18 -3.98 28.15
N VAL A 23 9.94 -3.55 28.42
CA VAL A 23 9.14 -2.67 27.54
C VAL A 23 8.55 -1.56 28.38
N GLU A 24 8.86 -0.31 28.05
CA GLU A 24 8.44 0.86 28.84
C GLU A 24 7.83 1.93 27.96
N ARG A 25 6.85 2.67 28.50
CA ARG A 25 6.31 3.85 27.85
C ARG A 25 7.08 5.10 28.30
N THR A 26 7.51 5.94 27.36
CA THR A 26 8.12 7.24 27.68
C THR A 26 7.04 8.31 27.93
N PRO A 27 7.36 9.42 28.60
CA PRO A 27 6.42 10.53 28.83
C PRO A 27 5.81 11.08 27.53
N GLU A 28 6.53 10.99 26.42
CA GLU A 28 6.11 11.45 25.09
C GLU A 28 5.23 10.44 24.34
N GLY A 29 4.87 9.32 24.99
CA GLY A 29 3.97 8.30 24.42
C GLY A 29 4.65 7.23 23.57
N ALA A 30 5.97 7.29 23.39
CA ALA A 30 6.77 6.28 22.70
C ALA A 30 6.95 5.00 23.53
N LEU A 31 7.36 3.89 22.89
CA LEU A 31 7.71 2.63 23.54
C LEU A 31 9.23 2.41 23.45
N ARG A 32 9.88 2.28 24.60
CA ARG A 32 11.28 1.83 24.71
C ARG A 32 11.31 0.32 24.95
N ILE A 33 11.94 -0.42 24.05
CA ILE A 33 12.08 -1.88 24.14
C ILE A 33 13.55 -2.18 24.33
N SER A 34 13.89 -2.99 25.35
CA SER A 34 15.26 -3.44 25.59
C SER A 34 15.29 -4.95 25.80
N GLY A 35 16.44 -5.55 25.48
CA GLY A 35 16.56 -7.00 25.50
C GLY A 35 17.93 -7.53 25.15
N THR A 36 18.01 -8.84 24.97
CA THR A 36 19.23 -9.59 24.62
C THR A 36 19.09 -10.29 23.28
N TYR A 37 20.18 -10.43 22.55
CA TYR A 37 20.24 -11.18 21.29
C TYR A 37 21.64 -11.76 21.10
N VAL A 38 21.78 -12.79 20.27
CA VAL A 38 23.08 -13.29 19.84
C VAL A 38 23.37 -12.76 18.44
N PRO A 39 24.47 -12.02 18.24
CA PRO A 39 24.84 -11.55 16.91
C PRO A 39 25.11 -12.74 15.96
N PRO A 40 24.75 -12.63 14.66
CA PRO A 40 25.14 -13.64 13.68
C PRO A 40 26.67 -13.74 13.58
N ALA A 41 27.18 -14.95 13.31
CA ALA A 41 28.61 -15.19 13.17
C ALA A 41 29.20 -14.33 12.03
N PRO A 42 30.41 -13.76 12.22
CA PRO A 42 31.07 -13.04 11.14
C PRO A 42 31.39 -14.01 9.99
N GLY A 43 30.68 -13.88 8.87
CA GLY A 43 30.91 -14.66 7.65
C GLY A 43 29.71 -15.46 7.11
N THR A 44 28.62 -15.64 7.87
CA THR A 44 27.40 -16.35 7.39
C THR A 44 26.37 -15.41 6.79
N ALA A 45 26.79 -14.54 5.87
CA ALA A 45 25.86 -13.78 5.03
C ALA A 45 25.66 -14.52 3.69
N THR A 46 24.98 -15.66 3.72
CA THR A 46 24.47 -16.31 2.52
C THR A 46 22.98 -15.97 2.37
N GLY A 47 22.70 -14.97 1.52
CA GLY A 47 21.33 -14.64 1.09
C GLY A 47 20.97 -13.17 1.31
N THR A 48 21.03 -12.40 0.21
CA THR A 48 20.45 -11.05 0.03
C THR A 48 20.82 -10.01 1.09
N ALA A 49 22.08 -9.60 1.13
CA ALA A 49 22.47 -8.31 1.68
C ALA A 49 22.74 -7.33 0.53
N THR A 50 21.71 -6.59 0.12
CA THR A 50 21.90 -5.36 -0.64
C THR A 50 22.47 -4.32 0.34
N THR A 51 23.77 -4.02 0.21
CA THR A 51 24.47 -2.83 0.72
C THR A 51 23.87 -2.16 1.97
N ALA A 52 24.18 -2.68 3.15
CA ALA A 52 23.94 -1.98 4.40
C ALA A 52 25.00 -0.87 4.58
N SER A 53 24.64 0.34 4.17
CA SER A 53 25.22 1.58 4.68
C SER A 53 25.12 1.61 6.21
N ALA A 54 26.12 2.19 6.88
CA ALA A 54 26.30 2.28 8.33
C ALA A 54 25.24 3.14 9.08
N SER A 55 23.99 3.19 8.61
CA SER A 55 22.89 3.89 9.27
C SER A 55 21.50 3.24 9.07
N GLY A 56 21.42 1.99 8.61
CA GLY A 56 20.16 1.23 8.51
C GLY A 56 19.89 0.41 9.78
N GLY A 57 18.86 0.75 10.55
CA GLY A 57 18.53 0.09 11.82
C GLY A 57 18.33 -1.42 11.69
N ARG A 58 19.08 -2.21 12.49
CA ARG A 58 18.96 -3.69 12.56
C ARG A 58 17.62 -4.15 13.15
N LEU A 59 16.90 -3.26 13.82
CA LEU A 59 15.55 -3.49 14.33
C LEU A 59 14.52 -2.85 13.40
N VAL A 60 13.54 -3.62 12.98
CA VAL A 60 12.52 -3.25 11.98
C VAL A 60 11.14 -3.62 12.52
N LEU A 61 10.17 -2.74 12.30
CA LEU A 61 8.75 -3.01 12.51
C LEU A 61 8.15 -3.50 11.20
N HIS A 62 7.50 -4.65 11.23
CA HIS A 62 6.85 -5.22 10.06
C HIS A 62 5.33 -5.19 10.21
N HIS A 63 4.64 -4.50 9.31
CA HIS A 63 3.19 -4.39 9.35
C HIS A 63 2.53 -5.71 8.91
N GLU A 64 1.63 -6.26 9.73
CA GLU A 64 1.02 -7.59 9.49
C GLU A 64 0.24 -7.67 8.17
N THR A 65 -0.53 -6.63 7.81
CA THR A 65 -1.36 -6.62 6.59
C THR A 65 -0.80 -5.81 5.43
N LEU A 66 -0.02 -4.76 5.68
CA LEU A 66 0.51 -3.88 4.63
C LEU A 66 1.84 -4.40 4.06
N HIS A 67 2.49 -5.37 4.73
CA HIS A 67 3.82 -5.85 4.37
C HIS A 67 4.89 -4.74 4.31
N GLU A 68 4.64 -3.63 5.02
CA GLU A 68 5.57 -2.52 5.17
C GLU A 68 6.61 -2.82 6.25
N ALA A 69 7.84 -2.33 6.05
CA ALA A 69 8.95 -2.46 6.99
C ALA A 69 9.46 -1.07 7.36
N VAL A 70 9.38 -0.70 8.64
CA VAL A 70 9.86 0.59 9.16
C VAL A 70 11.10 0.36 10.02
N PRO A 71 12.28 0.91 9.66
CA PRO A 71 13.47 0.80 10.50
C PRO A 71 13.29 1.60 11.78
N VAL A 72 13.74 1.05 12.90
CA VAL A 72 13.68 1.70 14.22
C VAL A 72 15.10 2.04 14.66
N ALA A 73 15.26 3.26 15.19
CA ALA A 73 16.51 3.65 15.83
C ALA A 73 16.78 2.73 17.03
N ALA A 74 17.86 1.95 16.95
CA ALA A 74 18.26 0.99 17.96
C ALA A 74 19.75 1.17 18.31
N THR A 75 20.07 1.09 19.60
CA THR A 75 21.43 1.03 20.12
C THR A 75 21.75 -0.43 20.44
N LEU A 76 22.91 -0.90 19.98
CA LEU A 76 23.40 -2.25 20.23
C LEU A 76 24.74 -2.16 20.97
N THR A 77 24.86 -2.90 22.07
CA THR A 77 26.08 -2.96 22.88
C THR A 77 26.61 -4.40 22.92
N GLY A 78 27.87 -4.57 22.52
CA GLY A 78 28.55 -5.87 22.48
C GLY A 78 29.15 -6.30 23.82
N ASN A 79 29.11 -7.61 24.08
CA ASN A 79 29.67 -8.38 25.19
C ASN A 79 29.25 -7.98 26.63
N ILE A 80 28.61 -8.92 27.34
CA ILE A 80 28.21 -8.78 28.76
C ILE A 80 29.36 -9.09 29.76
N ALA A 81 30.56 -9.43 29.28
CA ALA A 81 31.70 -9.75 30.14
C ALA A 81 32.68 -8.57 30.29
N GLU A 82 32.32 -7.57 31.09
CA GLU A 82 33.23 -6.68 31.85
C GLU A 82 32.40 -5.63 32.62
N ALA A 83 31.70 -6.07 33.66
CA ALA A 83 31.14 -5.19 34.68
C ALA A 83 31.31 -5.85 36.05
N GLY A 84 32.56 -6.12 36.40
CA GLY A 84 32.94 -6.73 37.67
C GLY A 84 34.42 -6.56 37.93
N SER A 85 34.74 -5.71 38.91
CA SER A 85 36.07 -5.45 39.48
C SER A 85 37.02 -4.53 38.69
N GLN A 86 37.10 -3.26 39.11
CA GLN A 86 38.38 -2.61 39.42
C GLN A 86 38.23 -1.65 40.61
N SER A 87 38.87 -2.09 41.70
CA SER A 87 39.51 -1.40 42.82
C SER A 87 39.08 0.00 43.29
N ALA A 88 38.75 0.00 44.59
CA ALA A 88 39.00 1.04 45.57
C ALA A 88 40.38 1.72 45.45
N GLY A 89 40.43 3.00 45.84
CA GLY A 89 41.63 3.64 46.40
C GLY A 89 41.92 5.06 45.91
N ALA A 90 41.29 6.07 46.50
CA ALA A 90 41.91 7.37 46.78
C ALA A 90 41.06 8.13 47.82
N GLU A 91 41.56 8.20 49.05
CA GLU A 91 41.10 9.10 50.10
C GLU A 91 41.46 10.56 49.78
N GLY A 92 40.64 11.50 50.26
CA GLY A 92 41.08 12.89 50.42
C GLY A 92 39.97 13.94 50.52
N GLY A 93 39.45 14.17 51.73
CA GLY A 93 39.21 15.52 52.27
C GLY A 93 37.86 16.23 52.03
N ALA A 94 37.06 16.30 53.12
CA ALA A 94 36.23 17.42 53.65
C ALA A 94 35.47 18.34 52.67
N ASP A 95 34.18 18.65 52.84
CA ASP A 95 33.63 19.37 54.00
C ASP A 95 32.08 19.43 53.97
N GLU A 96 31.53 19.75 55.15
CA GLU A 96 30.15 20.04 55.61
C GLU A 96 29.24 20.90 54.69
N ALA A 97 27.90 21.03 54.81
CA ALA A 97 26.90 20.78 55.87
C ALA A 97 25.45 20.83 55.30
N ALA A 98 24.52 20.21 56.07
CA ALA A 98 23.11 20.57 56.37
C ALA A 98 22.12 20.83 55.21
N GLY A 99 20.87 20.35 55.17
CA GLY A 99 19.84 19.87 56.13
C GLY A 99 18.53 19.83 55.28
N THR A 100 17.37 19.26 55.62
CA THR A 100 16.73 18.85 56.87
C THR A 100 15.53 17.96 56.47
N ALA A 101 15.18 17.02 57.32
CA ALA A 101 14.07 16.08 57.19
C ALA A 101 12.68 16.70 57.45
N ALA A 102 11.61 16.04 56.97
CA ALA A 102 10.38 15.87 57.74
C ALA A 102 9.54 14.68 57.23
N LYS A 103 9.29 13.75 58.15
CA LYS A 103 8.32 12.64 58.09
C LYS A 103 6.89 13.18 58.30
N SER A 104 5.88 12.49 57.79
CA SER A 104 4.75 12.09 58.64
C SER A 104 3.97 10.92 58.05
N ALA A 105 3.84 9.86 58.85
CA ALA A 105 2.80 8.85 58.73
C ALA A 105 1.51 9.37 59.40
N VAL A 106 0.38 8.67 59.21
CA VAL A 106 -0.54 8.18 60.28
C VAL A 106 -1.96 7.86 59.74
N HIS A 107 -2.41 6.63 60.07
CA HIS A 107 -3.78 6.12 60.33
C HIS A 107 -4.75 5.67 59.22
N GLY A 108 -5.05 4.36 59.23
CA GLY A 108 -6.41 3.81 59.00
C GLY A 108 -7.28 3.96 60.27
N PRO A 109 -8.51 3.39 60.34
CA PRO A 109 -8.62 1.93 60.54
C PRO A 109 -9.94 1.23 60.08
N SER A 110 -9.94 -0.12 60.21
CA SER A 110 -11.06 -1.05 60.54
C SER A 110 -12.24 -1.21 59.56
N SER A 111 -12.97 -2.32 59.44
CA SER A 111 -13.03 -3.74 59.91
C SER A 111 -14.37 -4.27 59.32
N GLU A 112 -14.58 -5.53 58.91
CA GLU A 112 -15.05 -6.65 59.73
C GLU A 112 -15.49 -7.84 58.84
N ASN A 113 -15.15 -9.07 59.29
CA ASN A 113 -15.95 -10.31 59.44
C ASN A 113 -16.58 -10.98 58.21
N ALA A 114 -16.16 -12.21 57.83
CA ALA A 114 -16.51 -13.55 58.39
C ALA A 114 -17.41 -14.27 57.33
N ASP A 115 -17.51 -15.57 57.11
CA ASP A 115 -17.24 -16.82 57.82
C ASP A 115 -17.39 -17.98 56.79
N GLY A 116 -16.96 -19.21 57.10
CA GLY A 116 -17.55 -20.43 56.53
C GLY A 116 -16.68 -21.37 55.69
N SER A 117 -16.07 -22.36 56.35
CA SER A 117 -15.80 -23.73 55.80
C SER A 117 -16.96 -24.68 56.24
N PRO A 118 -17.00 -26.04 56.02
CA PRO A 118 -16.00 -26.98 55.48
C PRO A 118 -16.55 -28.21 54.65
N GLU A 119 -15.65 -29.18 54.37
CA GLU A 119 -15.85 -30.64 54.08
C GLU A 119 -16.23 -31.08 52.64
N LYS A 120 -15.79 -32.21 52.04
CA LYS A 120 -14.89 -33.36 52.33
C LYS A 120 -14.79 -34.26 51.06
N HIS A 121 -13.89 -35.27 51.10
CA HIS A 121 -13.79 -36.52 50.29
C HIS A 121 -13.11 -36.44 48.90
N ASP A 122 -12.26 -37.36 48.44
CA ASP A 122 -11.70 -38.62 48.94
C ASP A 122 -10.42 -38.99 48.14
N ALA A 123 -9.64 -39.94 48.66
CA ALA A 123 -8.31 -40.37 48.22
C ALA A 123 -8.28 -41.61 47.28
N ASN A 124 -7.05 -41.99 46.89
CA ASN A 124 -6.53 -43.15 46.13
C ASN A 124 -6.22 -42.86 44.64
N ASP A 125 -5.10 -43.30 44.04
CA ASP A 125 -4.19 -44.40 44.37
C ASP A 125 -2.79 -44.22 43.76
N LEU A 126 -1.82 -44.96 44.32
CA LEU A 126 -0.38 -44.96 44.04
C LEU A 126 0.03 -45.80 42.81
N GLY A 127 1.17 -45.45 42.21
CA GLY A 127 1.85 -46.27 41.19
C GLY A 127 3.27 -45.79 40.90
N ASN A 128 4.20 -46.19 41.76
CA ASN A 128 5.64 -45.92 41.74
C ASN A 128 6.36 -46.82 40.71
N LEU A 129 7.50 -46.39 40.14
CA LEU A 129 8.68 -47.23 39.88
C LEU A 129 9.89 -46.40 39.45
N SER A 130 10.86 -46.35 40.37
CA SER A 130 12.23 -45.89 40.28
C SER A 130 13.16 -46.85 39.53
N ASN A 131 14.23 -46.35 38.89
CA ASN A 131 15.50 -47.08 38.85
C ASN A 131 16.71 -46.13 38.76
N VAL A 132 17.68 -46.33 39.65
CA VAL A 132 18.97 -45.62 39.76
C VAL A 132 20.07 -46.66 39.62
N GLY A 133 21.16 -46.34 38.90
CA GLY A 133 22.30 -47.25 38.75
C GLY A 133 23.55 -46.58 38.17
N ASN A 134 24.24 -45.84 39.03
CA ASN A 134 25.69 -45.61 39.18
C ASN A 134 26.68 -46.15 38.12
N LEU A 135 27.66 -45.34 37.72
CA LEU A 135 29.04 -45.76 37.43
C LEU A 135 30.02 -44.58 37.57
N SER A 136 30.88 -44.68 38.58
CA SER A 136 32.07 -43.87 38.85
C SER A 136 33.31 -44.54 38.28
N ASN A 137 34.20 -43.82 37.58
CA ASN A 137 35.64 -44.08 37.65
C ASN A 137 36.51 -42.88 37.24
N VAL A 138 37.67 -42.80 37.88
CA VAL A 138 38.62 -41.69 38.04
C VAL A 138 39.68 -41.64 36.92
N GLY A 139 40.25 -40.45 36.64
CA GLY A 139 41.56 -40.31 35.99
C GLY A 139 41.94 -38.88 35.60
N ASP A 140 42.76 -38.21 36.42
CA ASP A 140 43.44 -36.95 36.12
C ASP A 140 44.41 -37.07 34.93
N VAL A 141 44.35 -36.15 33.95
CA VAL A 141 45.52 -35.75 33.13
C VAL A 141 45.40 -34.26 32.74
N ASN A 142 46.45 -33.51 33.05
CA ASN A 142 46.75 -32.13 32.63
C ASN A 142 46.20 -31.76 31.24
N SER A 143 45.42 -30.68 31.15
CA SER A 143 45.18 -29.99 29.89
C SER A 143 46.13 -28.78 29.76
N GLU A 144 47.16 -28.97 28.95
CA GLU A 144 47.86 -27.88 28.27
C GLU A 144 46.83 -26.99 27.53
N LYS A 145 47.15 -25.69 27.46
CA LYS A 145 46.40 -24.68 26.70
C LYS A 145 46.19 -25.17 25.25
N ASN A 146 44.98 -25.57 24.93
CA ASN A 146 44.54 -25.77 23.56
C ASN A 146 44.14 -24.39 22.96
N PRO A 147 44.78 -23.89 21.88
CA PRO A 147 44.47 -22.58 21.31
C PRO A 147 43.21 -22.59 20.41
N ASP A 148 42.53 -23.72 20.21
CA ASP A 148 41.35 -23.83 19.34
C ASP A 148 40.02 -23.85 20.11
N ARG A 149 39.74 -22.80 20.91
CA ARG A 149 38.38 -22.53 21.38
C ARG A 149 37.77 -21.45 20.49
N ALA A 150 36.81 -21.84 19.65
CA ALA A 150 35.96 -20.91 18.89
C ALA A 150 35.38 -19.85 19.84
N PRO A 151 35.26 -18.57 19.42
CA PRO A 151 34.82 -17.51 20.32
C PRO A 151 33.40 -17.81 20.83
N ASP A 152 33.23 -17.81 22.16
CA ASP A 152 31.93 -17.85 22.81
C ASP A 152 31.03 -16.75 22.20
N HIS A 153 29.90 -17.13 21.62
CA HIS A 153 28.88 -16.19 21.14
C HIS A 153 28.15 -15.56 22.33
N ALA A 154 28.79 -14.60 22.99
CA ALA A 154 28.23 -13.94 24.15
C ALA A 154 26.92 -13.19 23.79
N PRO A 155 25.84 -13.33 24.58
CA PRO A 155 24.63 -12.56 24.37
C PRO A 155 24.96 -11.06 24.49
N SER A 156 24.49 -10.29 23.51
CA SER A 156 24.61 -8.83 23.43
C SER A 156 23.28 -8.17 23.81
N ARG A 157 23.30 -6.88 24.15
CA ARG A 157 22.07 -6.13 24.48
C ARG A 157 21.63 -5.22 23.35
N PHE A 158 20.33 -5.06 23.20
CA PHE A 158 19.71 -4.06 22.34
C PHE A 158 18.77 -3.15 23.15
N SER A 159 18.63 -1.91 22.68
CA SER A 159 17.59 -0.97 23.13
C SER A 159 17.06 -0.19 21.93
N ALA A 160 15.75 -0.06 21.77
CA ALA A 160 15.11 0.61 20.66
C ALA A 160 13.94 1.48 21.13
N LEU A 161 13.71 2.59 20.43
CA LEU A 161 12.63 3.53 20.72
C LEU A 161 11.65 3.57 19.54
N ILE A 162 10.41 3.16 19.77
CA ILE A 162 9.32 3.23 18.81
C ILE A 162 8.45 4.44 19.15
N ALA A 163 8.46 5.46 18.32
CA ALA A 163 7.68 6.67 18.50
C ALA A 163 6.53 6.75 17.47
N PRO A 164 5.36 7.33 17.83
CA PRO A 164 4.34 7.70 16.86
C PRO A 164 4.82 8.88 15.97
N PRO A 165 4.21 9.11 14.80
CA PRO A 165 3.10 8.34 14.23
C PRO A 165 3.59 7.05 13.56
N LEU A 166 2.83 5.97 13.72
CA LEU A 166 2.92 4.76 12.90
C LEU A 166 1.60 4.60 12.15
N PRO A 167 1.61 4.14 10.88
CA PRO A 167 0.38 3.72 10.22
C PRO A 167 -0.42 2.77 11.11
N GLU A 168 -1.74 2.95 11.12
CA GLU A 168 -2.62 2.16 11.96
C GLU A 168 -2.50 0.68 11.62
N GLY A 169 -2.31 -0.13 12.66
CA GLY A 169 -2.30 -1.57 12.51
C GLY A 169 -1.39 -2.24 13.51
N ARG A 170 -1.03 -3.48 13.20
CA ARG A 170 -0.18 -4.32 14.05
C ARG A 170 1.19 -4.45 13.41
N TRP A 171 2.21 -4.20 14.22
CA TRP A 171 3.60 -4.17 13.84
C TRP A 171 4.37 -5.25 14.61
N GLU A 172 4.84 -6.29 13.92
CA GLU A 172 5.73 -7.28 14.51
C GLU A 172 7.13 -6.66 14.66
N VAL A 173 7.70 -6.75 15.86
CA VAL A 173 9.06 -6.24 16.13
C VAL A 173 10.07 -7.30 15.71
N ARG A 174 11.00 -6.98 14.82
CA ARG A 174 12.03 -7.90 14.33
C ARG A 174 13.43 -7.31 14.50
N LEU A 175 14.38 -8.12 14.94
CA LEU A 175 15.81 -7.78 15.00
C LEU A 175 16.58 -8.73 14.09
N ASP A 176 17.38 -8.20 13.16
CA ASP A 176 18.10 -8.97 12.13
C ASP A 176 17.17 -9.94 11.38
N GLY A 177 15.96 -9.47 11.05
CA GLY A 177 14.96 -10.28 10.35
C GLY A 177 14.31 -11.36 11.20
N ARG A 178 14.61 -11.49 12.50
CA ARG A 178 13.99 -12.48 13.41
C ARG A 178 12.98 -11.80 14.35
N PRO A 179 11.81 -12.41 14.64
CA PRO A 179 10.87 -11.86 15.60
C PRO A 179 11.50 -11.68 16.98
N VAL A 180 11.21 -10.57 17.65
CA VAL A 180 11.59 -10.35 19.05
C VAL A 180 10.55 -11.01 19.96
N HIS A 181 11.02 -11.85 20.86
CA HIS A 181 10.19 -12.59 21.82
C HIS A 181 10.16 -11.88 23.17
N LEU A 182 9.05 -11.92 23.89
CA LEU A 182 8.89 -11.38 25.24
C LEU A 182 9.27 -12.43 26.26
N LEU A 183 10.21 -12.10 27.14
CA LEU A 183 10.45 -12.90 28.34
C LEU A 183 9.19 -12.92 29.21
N GLY A 184 8.88 -14.07 29.81
CA GLY A 184 7.69 -14.23 30.64
C GLY A 184 7.60 -13.21 31.79
N SER A 185 8.74 -12.83 32.35
CA SER A 185 8.85 -11.74 33.33
C SER A 185 8.43 -10.39 32.75
N ALA A 186 8.85 -10.03 31.54
CA ALA A 186 8.50 -8.78 30.88
C ALA A 186 7.02 -8.74 30.45
N ALA A 187 6.46 -9.88 30.04
CA ALA A 187 5.08 -9.99 29.60
C ALA A 187 4.06 -9.62 30.70
N ALA A 188 4.39 -9.88 31.97
CA ALA A 188 3.55 -9.54 33.12
C ALA A 188 3.46 -8.03 33.39
N TRP A 189 4.40 -7.24 32.87
CA TRP A 189 4.54 -5.81 33.14
C TRP A 189 4.46 -4.95 31.87
N LEU A 190 3.84 -5.46 30.81
CA LEU A 190 3.62 -4.66 29.61
C LEU A 190 2.81 -3.41 29.96
N PRO A 191 3.24 -2.21 29.52
CA PRO A 191 2.53 -0.98 29.85
C PRO A 191 1.11 -1.05 29.29
N GLY A 192 0.13 -0.98 30.20
CA GLY A 192 -1.29 -1.05 29.87
C GLY A 192 -1.70 0.04 28.87
N GLY A 193 -2.63 -0.30 27.98
CA GLY A 193 -3.24 0.65 27.05
C GLY A 193 -4.42 1.35 27.72
N GLY A 194 -4.22 2.56 28.26
CA GLY A 194 -5.34 3.47 28.45
C GLY A 194 -6.02 3.75 27.10
N ALA A 195 -7.30 4.13 27.10
CA ALA A 195 -8.09 4.38 25.89
C ALA A 195 -7.52 5.49 24.96
N GLU A 196 -6.45 6.17 25.37
CA GLU A 196 -5.80 7.30 24.68
C GLU A 196 -4.36 7.01 24.22
N SER A 197 -3.81 5.81 24.44
CA SER A 197 -2.42 5.51 24.05
C SER A 197 -2.29 5.17 22.56
N ALA A 198 -1.51 5.96 21.82
CA ALA A 198 -1.25 5.78 20.37
C ALA A 198 -0.54 4.45 20.03
N LEU A 199 0.30 3.93 20.94
CA LEU A 199 1.02 2.66 20.76
C LEU A 199 0.71 1.71 21.91
N ARG A 200 0.35 0.46 21.62
CA ARG A 200 0.08 -0.58 22.63
C ARG A 200 0.92 -1.84 22.35
N PRO A 201 1.86 -2.22 23.22
CA PRO A 201 2.56 -3.49 23.07
C PRO A 201 1.64 -4.65 23.45
N GLU A 202 1.69 -5.73 22.69
CA GLU A 202 0.97 -6.97 22.95
C GLU A 202 1.83 -8.19 22.64
N ARG A 203 1.46 -9.32 23.24
CA ARG A 203 2.07 -10.63 23.02
C ARG A 203 1.22 -11.42 22.04
N ARG A 204 1.78 -11.88 20.92
CA ARG A 204 1.07 -12.65 19.88
C ARG A 204 1.86 -13.90 19.47
N HIS A 205 1.17 -14.87 18.88
CA HIS A 205 1.76 -16.11 18.35
C HIS A 205 2.72 -16.83 19.32
N GLY A 206 2.23 -17.05 20.55
CA GLY A 206 3.07 -17.49 21.64
C GLY A 206 3.62 -16.28 22.37
N ASP A 207 4.89 -15.95 22.19
CA ASP A 207 5.64 -14.93 22.92
C ASP A 207 6.20 -13.80 22.05
N ARG A 208 5.77 -13.64 20.79
CA ARG A 208 6.29 -12.57 19.94
C ARG A 208 5.76 -11.19 20.36
N LEU A 209 6.65 -10.21 20.40
CA LEU A 209 6.33 -8.81 20.67
C LEU A 209 5.72 -8.16 19.43
N THR A 210 4.49 -7.67 19.57
CA THR A 210 3.78 -6.88 18.57
C THR A 210 3.45 -5.51 19.15
N VAL A 211 3.49 -4.45 18.35
CA VAL A 211 3.02 -3.12 18.72
C VAL A 211 1.80 -2.78 17.89
N VAL A 212 0.71 -2.44 18.55
CA VAL A 212 -0.51 -1.95 17.90
C VAL A 212 -0.47 -0.42 17.88
N ALA A 213 -0.45 0.15 16.68
CA ALA A 213 -0.66 1.57 16.47
C ALA A 213 -2.17 1.83 16.39
N ALA A 214 -2.70 2.57 17.37
CA ALA A 214 -4.10 2.98 17.41
C ALA A 214 -4.34 4.16 16.45
N PRO A 215 -5.55 4.28 15.88
CA PRO A 215 -5.91 5.45 15.07
C PRO A 215 -5.94 6.73 15.89
N GLU A 216 -5.71 7.87 15.24
CA GLU A 216 -5.73 9.18 15.89
C GLU A 216 -7.19 9.58 16.23
N GLY A 217 -7.58 9.44 17.50
CA GLY A 217 -8.79 10.03 18.06
C GLY A 217 -10.13 9.27 17.89
N ARG A 218 -11.13 9.65 18.71
CA ARG A 218 -12.47 9.03 18.74
C ARG A 218 -13.32 9.29 17.48
N THR A 219 -13.07 10.36 16.75
CA THR A 219 -13.82 10.72 15.52
C THR A 219 -13.52 9.80 14.34
N GLU A 220 -12.32 9.19 14.29
CA GLU A 220 -11.91 8.26 13.23
C GLU A 220 -12.47 6.84 13.42
N THR A 221 -12.77 6.44 14.67
CA THR A 221 -13.37 5.12 14.94
C THR A 221 -14.86 5.07 14.57
N ALA A 222 -15.59 6.20 14.66
CA ALA A 222 -16.98 6.29 14.22
C ALA A 222 -17.14 6.02 12.72
N GLY A 223 -16.19 6.42 11.88
CA GLY A 223 -16.20 6.19 10.42
C GLY A 223 -16.08 4.71 10.00
N ARG A 224 -15.86 3.79 10.93
CA ARG A 224 -15.58 2.36 10.63
C ARG A 224 -16.82 1.48 10.61
N SER A 225 -17.84 1.83 11.38
CA SER A 225 -19.11 1.09 11.40
C SER A 225 -20.11 1.75 10.46
N ALA A 226 -21.02 0.95 9.88
CA ALA A 226 -22.13 1.49 9.08
C ALA A 226 -22.98 2.50 9.88
N TYR A 227 -23.16 2.24 11.18
CA TYR A 227 -23.87 3.14 12.08
C TYR A 227 -23.15 4.48 12.28
N GLY A 228 -21.85 4.47 12.61
CA GLY A 228 -21.11 5.71 12.81
C GLY A 228 -20.90 6.49 11.51
N ARG A 229 -20.73 5.82 10.36
CA ARG A 229 -20.79 6.45 9.03
C ARG A 229 -22.12 7.18 8.80
N ARG A 230 -23.25 6.56 9.19
CA ARG A 230 -24.58 7.18 9.09
C ARG A 230 -24.70 8.42 9.98
N LEU A 231 -24.18 8.37 11.21
CA LEU A 231 -24.18 9.52 12.12
C LEU A 231 -23.33 10.67 11.60
N LEU A 232 -22.09 10.39 11.18
CA LEU A 232 -21.18 11.39 10.61
C LEU A 232 -21.78 12.02 9.35
N ARG A 233 -22.39 11.21 8.48
CA ARG A 233 -23.09 11.71 7.29
C ARG A 233 -24.24 12.65 7.65
N ALA A 234 -25.07 12.28 8.64
CA ALA A 234 -26.16 13.13 9.07
C ALA A 234 -25.65 14.49 9.58
N ALA A 235 -24.68 14.47 10.49
CA ALA A 235 -24.16 15.66 11.15
C ALA A 235 -23.35 16.58 10.22
N HIS A 236 -22.47 16.02 9.37
CA HIS A 236 -21.49 16.82 8.63
C HIS A 236 -21.84 17.00 7.15
N TYR A 237 -22.59 16.08 6.55
CA TYR A 237 -23.02 16.21 5.15
C TYR A 237 -24.42 16.78 5.04
N ARG A 238 -25.43 16.15 5.66
CA ARG A 238 -26.84 16.55 5.46
C ARG A 238 -27.11 17.95 5.99
N ASP A 239 -26.73 18.21 7.25
CA ASP A 239 -26.95 19.51 7.88
C ASP A 239 -26.03 20.57 7.27
N GLY A 240 -24.76 20.24 7.06
CA GLY A 240 -23.78 21.15 6.43
C GLY A 240 -24.18 21.57 5.01
N ARG A 241 -24.74 20.66 4.20
CA ARG A 241 -25.16 20.94 2.82
C ARG A 241 -26.30 21.95 2.76
N THR A 242 -27.20 21.99 3.73
CA THR A 242 -28.38 22.87 3.71
C THR A 242 -28.20 24.14 4.54
N THR A 243 -27.39 24.10 5.60
CA THR A 243 -27.31 25.18 6.60
C THR A 243 -26.02 26.01 6.53
N LEU A 244 -24.92 25.46 6.01
CA LEU A 244 -23.62 26.13 6.01
C LEU A 244 -23.26 26.69 4.62
N PRO A 245 -22.46 27.78 4.55
CA PRO A 245 -21.99 28.32 3.29
C PRO A 245 -20.98 27.40 2.63
N LEU A 246 -20.93 27.46 1.29
CA LEU A 246 -19.85 26.83 0.51
C LEU A 246 -18.51 27.46 0.88
N ARG A 247 -17.46 26.64 0.88
CA ARG A 247 -16.07 27.03 1.09
C ARG A 247 -15.40 27.16 -0.26
N ASP A 248 -14.49 28.13 -0.38
CA ASP A 248 -13.62 28.24 -1.54
C ASP A 248 -12.50 27.19 -1.45
N THR A 249 -12.91 25.93 -1.67
CA THR A 249 -12.07 24.73 -1.62
C THR A 249 -12.24 23.93 -2.91
N VAL A 250 -11.19 23.22 -3.30
CA VAL A 250 -11.27 22.16 -4.33
C VAL A 250 -11.02 20.82 -3.65
N LEU A 251 -11.99 19.92 -3.73
CA LEU A 251 -11.86 18.54 -3.30
C LEU A 251 -11.48 17.64 -4.47
N TYR A 252 -10.37 16.94 -4.35
CA TYR A 252 -9.86 15.99 -5.33
C TYR A 252 -10.08 14.56 -4.83
N ALA A 253 -10.63 13.69 -5.66
CA ALA A 253 -10.75 12.26 -5.39
C ALA A 253 -10.31 11.49 -6.63
N GLY A 254 -9.40 10.51 -6.48
CA GLY A 254 -8.96 9.70 -7.60
C GLY A 254 -7.47 9.71 -7.90
N GLY A 255 -7.14 9.45 -9.16
CA GLY A 255 -5.78 9.19 -9.65
C GLY A 255 -5.14 10.36 -10.39
N ASP A 256 -4.70 10.09 -11.62
CA ASP A 256 -3.79 10.96 -12.38
C ASP A 256 -4.46 12.24 -12.88
N SER A 257 -5.70 12.16 -13.37
CA SER A 257 -6.39 13.34 -13.92
C SER A 257 -6.70 14.39 -12.85
N PRO A 258 -7.29 14.05 -11.68
CA PRO A 258 -7.42 14.99 -10.57
C PRO A 258 -6.07 15.56 -10.10
N ARG A 259 -5.00 14.78 -10.15
CA ARG A 259 -3.65 15.22 -9.77
C ARG A 259 -3.10 16.25 -10.75
N ALA A 260 -3.26 16.04 -12.05
CA ALA A 260 -2.84 17.00 -13.06
C ALA A 260 -3.57 18.33 -12.93
N VAL A 261 -4.89 18.29 -12.70
CA VAL A 261 -5.70 19.50 -12.44
C VAL A 261 -5.25 20.21 -11.16
N HIS A 262 -4.97 19.47 -10.09
CA HIS A 262 -4.39 20.03 -8.86
C HIS A 262 -3.06 20.75 -9.15
N THR A 263 -2.12 20.07 -9.83
CA THR A 263 -0.81 20.63 -10.18
C THR A 263 -0.95 21.90 -11.00
N GLU A 264 -1.86 21.94 -11.96
CA GLU A 264 -2.12 23.12 -12.79
C GLU A 264 -2.67 24.29 -11.98
N LEU A 265 -3.62 24.05 -11.06
CA LEU A 265 -4.17 25.10 -10.20
C LEU A 265 -3.11 25.67 -9.24
N VAL A 266 -2.28 24.80 -8.65
CA VAL A 266 -1.14 25.22 -7.82
C VAL A 266 -0.13 26.03 -8.65
N ARG A 267 0.18 25.59 -9.88
CA ARG A 267 1.08 26.31 -10.80
C ARG A 267 0.60 27.73 -11.12
N ARG A 268 -0.72 27.94 -11.18
CA ARG A 268 -1.35 29.24 -11.40
C ARG A 268 -1.41 30.13 -10.16
N GLY A 269 -1.03 29.61 -8.98
CA GLY A 269 -1.11 30.35 -7.72
C GLY A 269 -2.55 30.63 -7.28
N THR A 270 -3.48 29.70 -7.52
CA THR A 270 -4.86 29.90 -7.07
C THR A 270 -4.95 29.87 -5.54
N GLU A 271 -5.40 30.96 -4.93
CA GLU A 271 -5.63 31.11 -3.49
C GLU A 271 -6.88 30.34 -3.02
N THR A 272 -6.87 29.01 -3.17
CA THR A 272 -7.95 28.10 -2.78
C THR A 272 -7.42 26.99 -1.89
N GLU A 273 -8.20 26.53 -0.92
CA GLU A 273 -7.80 25.37 -0.10
C GLU A 273 -7.95 24.06 -0.91
N HIS A 274 -6.86 23.32 -1.06
CA HIS A 274 -6.82 22.05 -1.78
C HIS A 274 -7.01 20.86 -0.81
N LEU A 275 -8.02 20.04 -1.05
CA LEU A 275 -8.37 18.87 -0.23
C LEU A 275 -8.23 17.59 -1.04
N TRP A 276 -7.49 16.60 -0.54
CA TRP A 276 -7.24 15.35 -1.26
C TRP A 276 -7.82 14.16 -0.51
N VAL A 277 -8.75 13.44 -1.14
CA VAL A 277 -9.37 12.26 -0.53
C VAL A 277 -8.36 11.11 -0.43
N THR A 278 -8.29 10.46 0.73
CA THR A 278 -7.42 9.30 0.98
C THR A 278 -8.21 8.11 1.50
N GLY A 279 -7.65 6.90 1.38
CA GLY A 279 -8.27 5.69 1.91
C GLY A 279 -9.47 5.17 1.09
N THR A 280 -9.58 5.55 -0.19
CA THR A 280 -10.63 5.06 -1.10
C THR A 280 -10.45 3.58 -1.46
N ALA A 281 -9.21 3.08 -1.44
CA ALA A 281 -8.86 1.68 -1.66
C ALA A 281 -8.07 1.13 -0.45
N PRO A 282 -8.61 0.14 0.29
CA PRO A 282 -7.90 -0.50 1.39
C PRO A 282 -6.53 -1.04 0.96
N GLY A 283 -5.48 -0.78 1.73
CA GLY A 283 -4.12 -1.24 1.44
C GLY A 283 -3.40 -0.49 0.32
N ARG A 284 -3.95 0.62 -0.18
CA ARG A 284 -3.23 1.52 -1.10
C ARG A 284 -2.85 2.82 -0.41
N ALA A 285 -1.55 3.09 -0.32
CA ALA A 285 -1.05 4.40 0.04
C ALA A 285 -1.47 5.42 -1.04
N THR A 286 -2.27 6.41 -0.64
CA THR A 286 -2.63 7.53 -1.52
C THR A 286 -1.61 8.64 -1.30
N HIS A 287 -0.76 8.92 -2.29
CA HIS A 287 0.20 10.01 -2.19
C HIS A 287 -0.52 11.36 -2.31
N VAL A 288 -0.61 12.11 -1.22
CA VAL A 288 -1.19 13.45 -1.20
C VAL A 288 -0.20 14.41 -1.86
N PRO A 289 -0.58 15.11 -2.95
CA PRO A 289 0.32 16.05 -3.59
C PRO A 289 0.68 17.22 -2.64
N PRO A 290 1.90 17.78 -2.75
CA PRO A 290 2.28 18.98 -1.99
C PRO A 290 1.28 20.12 -2.19
N GLY A 291 0.93 20.82 -1.13
CA GLY A 291 -0.07 21.90 -1.15
C GLY A 291 -1.52 21.44 -0.92
N ALA A 292 -1.80 20.12 -0.93
CA ALA A 292 -3.10 19.58 -0.55
C ALA A 292 -3.14 19.02 0.87
N ARG A 293 -4.29 19.13 1.52
CA ARG A 293 -4.56 18.53 2.83
C ARG A 293 -5.29 17.20 2.67
N ALA A 294 -4.80 16.15 3.35
CA ALA A 294 -5.42 14.83 3.34
C ALA A 294 -6.83 14.86 3.96
N VAL A 295 -7.76 14.12 3.35
CA VAL A 295 -9.15 13.96 3.81
C VAL A 295 -9.52 12.47 3.76
N PRO A 296 -9.39 11.72 4.88
CA PRO A 296 -9.69 10.30 4.91
C PRO A 296 -11.16 10.02 4.61
N VAL A 297 -11.45 9.05 3.74
CA VAL A 297 -12.81 8.61 3.44
C VAL A 297 -13.55 8.21 4.72
N HIS A 298 -14.86 8.49 4.79
CA HIS A 298 -15.71 8.25 5.97
C HIS A 298 -15.38 9.05 7.24
N SER A 299 -14.43 9.98 7.21
CA SER A 299 -14.21 10.95 8.29
C SER A 299 -15.23 12.09 8.29
N ALA A 300 -15.35 12.80 9.41
CA ALA A 300 -16.17 14.02 9.50
C ALA A 300 -15.76 15.07 8.45
N THR A 301 -14.45 15.25 8.25
CA THR A 301 -13.90 16.22 7.28
C THR A 301 -14.21 15.82 5.84
N TRP A 302 -14.31 14.53 5.53
CA TRP A 302 -14.75 14.05 4.21
C TRP A 302 -16.21 14.37 3.92
N TYR A 303 -17.11 14.12 4.88
CA TYR A 303 -18.52 14.48 4.77
C TYR A 303 -18.71 15.99 4.62
N GLU A 304 -17.99 16.79 5.41
CA GLU A 304 -18.03 18.26 5.29
C GLU A 304 -17.48 18.73 3.94
N ALA A 305 -16.35 18.16 3.48
CA ALA A 305 -15.74 18.53 2.20
C ALA A 305 -16.68 18.28 1.03
N LEU A 306 -17.37 17.14 1.00
CA LEU A 306 -18.39 16.84 -0.02
C LEU A 306 -19.57 17.83 0.04
N ALA A 307 -20.01 18.22 1.23
CA ALA A 307 -21.15 19.12 1.40
C ALA A 307 -20.85 20.59 1.06
N ARG A 308 -19.60 21.02 1.29
CA ARG A 308 -19.25 22.45 1.30
C ARG A 308 -18.22 22.87 0.26
N SER A 309 -17.50 21.96 -0.38
CA SER A 309 -16.52 22.39 -1.39
C SER A 309 -17.20 22.97 -2.60
N ARG A 310 -16.85 24.21 -2.97
CA ARG A 310 -17.35 24.87 -4.18
C ARG A 310 -16.96 24.08 -5.44
N ARG A 311 -15.81 23.40 -5.42
CA ARG A 311 -15.27 22.64 -6.55
C ARG A 311 -14.93 21.21 -6.12
N ILE A 312 -15.29 20.24 -6.95
CA ILE A 312 -14.93 18.83 -6.80
C ILE A 312 -14.39 18.33 -8.14
N VAL A 313 -13.21 17.70 -8.12
CA VAL A 313 -12.57 17.09 -9.31
C VAL A 313 -12.36 15.61 -9.01
N THR A 314 -12.92 14.73 -9.83
CA THR A 314 -12.87 13.28 -9.58
C THR A 314 -12.83 12.44 -10.84
N ASP A 315 -12.03 11.36 -10.85
CA ASP A 315 -12.12 10.27 -11.85
C ASP A 315 -12.86 9.03 -11.30
N GLU A 316 -13.16 9.03 -10.00
CA GLU A 316 -13.94 8.01 -9.31
C GLU A 316 -15.44 8.36 -9.30
N TYR A 317 -16.28 7.38 -8.97
CA TYR A 317 -17.68 7.62 -8.66
C TYR A 317 -17.83 8.21 -7.26
N LEU A 318 -18.51 9.35 -7.17
CA LEU A 318 -18.97 9.88 -5.89
C LEU A 318 -19.98 8.90 -5.23
N PRO A 319 -20.13 8.95 -3.90
CA PRO A 319 -21.10 8.12 -3.19
C PRO A 319 -22.51 8.23 -3.80
N ASP A 320 -23.25 7.13 -3.85
CA ASP A 320 -24.60 7.06 -4.42
C ASP A 320 -25.60 8.07 -3.81
N TRP A 321 -25.36 8.41 -2.55
CA TRP A 321 -26.13 9.38 -1.79
C TRP A 321 -25.66 10.83 -1.90
N PHE A 322 -24.57 11.09 -2.62
CA PHE A 322 -24.13 12.44 -2.91
C PHE A 322 -25.17 13.18 -3.76
N GLU A 323 -25.38 14.45 -3.44
CA GLU A 323 -26.34 15.34 -4.06
C GLU A 323 -25.67 16.72 -4.21
N ARG A 324 -25.28 17.06 -5.43
CA ARG A 324 -24.70 18.36 -5.74
C ARG A 324 -25.69 19.47 -5.37
N ARG A 325 -25.26 20.51 -4.65
CA ARG A 325 -26.09 21.70 -4.37
C ARG A 325 -25.77 22.86 -5.33
N PRO A 326 -26.69 23.83 -5.50
CA PRO A 326 -26.40 25.06 -6.23
C PRO A 326 -25.11 25.73 -5.72
N GLY A 327 -24.29 26.21 -6.65
CA GLY A 327 -22.97 26.79 -6.39
C GLY A 327 -21.82 25.78 -6.27
N GLN A 328 -22.08 24.46 -6.30
CA GLN A 328 -21.02 23.46 -6.45
C GLN A 328 -20.81 23.07 -7.91
N THR A 329 -19.54 22.98 -8.32
CA THR A 329 -19.09 22.46 -9.60
C THR A 329 -18.41 21.11 -9.41
N VAL A 330 -18.95 20.07 -10.03
CA VAL A 330 -18.37 18.71 -10.01
C VAL A 330 -17.84 18.39 -11.40
N VAL A 331 -16.53 18.27 -11.52
CA VAL A 331 -15.85 17.83 -12.75
C VAL A 331 -15.55 16.34 -12.62
N GLN A 332 -16.20 15.54 -13.46
CA GLN A 332 -15.88 14.13 -13.63
C GLN A 332 -14.85 14.02 -14.75
N THR A 333 -13.60 13.69 -14.42
CA THR A 333 -12.52 13.61 -15.41
C THR A 333 -12.51 12.31 -16.20
N TRP A 334 -13.27 11.31 -15.74
CA TRP A 334 -13.21 9.94 -16.24
C TRP A 334 -11.77 9.38 -16.18
N HIS A 335 -11.54 8.20 -16.77
CA HIS A 335 -10.29 7.46 -16.65
C HIS A 335 -9.83 6.87 -18.00
N GLY A 336 -9.87 7.70 -19.04
CA GLY A 336 -9.31 7.39 -20.37
C GLY A 336 -10.33 6.93 -21.42
N THR A 337 -9.85 6.74 -22.65
CA THR A 337 -10.68 6.32 -23.78
C THR A 337 -11.10 4.85 -23.64
N PRO A 338 -12.40 4.53 -23.73
CA PRO A 338 -12.89 3.16 -23.58
C PRO A 338 -12.64 2.34 -24.86
N LEU A 339 -11.99 1.18 -24.72
CA LEU A 339 -11.99 0.14 -25.76
C LEU A 339 -13.17 -0.81 -25.58
N GLY A 340 -13.25 -1.46 -24.43
CA GLY A 340 -14.38 -2.33 -24.09
C GLY A 340 -15.64 -1.52 -23.78
N ARG A 341 -16.82 -2.07 -24.13
CA ARG A 341 -18.10 -1.48 -23.72
C ARG A 341 -18.17 -1.36 -22.19
N PHE A 342 -18.88 -0.34 -21.72
CA PHE A 342 -18.97 0.00 -20.30
C PHE A 342 -20.32 0.67 -20.01
N GLY A 343 -20.63 0.82 -18.72
CA GLY A 343 -21.87 1.46 -18.27
C GLY A 343 -23.11 0.84 -18.92
N GLY A 344 -24.07 1.67 -19.30
CA GLY A 344 -25.30 1.24 -19.98
C GLY A 344 -25.06 0.50 -21.30
N GLY A 345 -23.88 0.63 -21.91
CA GLY A 345 -23.48 -0.15 -23.08
C GLY A 345 -23.26 -1.65 -22.81
N LEU A 346 -23.29 -2.08 -21.54
CA LEU A 346 -23.22 -3.48 -21.13
C LEU A 346 -24.59 -4.11 -20.88
N ALA A 347 -25.70 -3.36 -21.00
CA ALA A 347 -27.02 -3.82 -20.57
C ALA A 347 -27.53 -5.09 -21.30
N ASP A 348 -26.98 -5.41 -22.46
CA ASP A 348 -27.26 -6.57 -23.30
C ASP A 348 -26.24 -7.72 -23.13
N THR A 349 -25.27 -7.59 -22.22
CA THR A 349 -24.19 -8.57 -22.04
C THR A 349 -24.49 -9.58 -20.93
N LEU A 350 -23.85 -10.75 -20.99
CA LEU A 350 -24.05 -11.83 -20.02
C LEU A 350 -23.72 -11.43 -18.58
N TYR A 351 -22.75 -10.52 -18.40
CA TYR A 351 -22.23 -10.12 -17.09
C TYR A 351 -22.74 -8.74 -16.63
N ALA A 352 -23.86 -8.28 -17.20
CA ALA A 352 -24.45 -7.00 -16.86
C ALA A 352 -24.92 -6.96 -15.39
N ASP A 353 -24.37 -6.06 -14.59
CA ASP A 353 -24.91 -5.74 -13.27
C ASP A 353 -26.03 -4.69 -13.40
N HIS A 354 -27.26 -5.15 -13.66
CA HIS A 354 -28.41 -4.27 -13.82
C HIS A 354 -28.71 -3.39 -12.58
N GLN A 355 -28.31 -3.82 -11.37
CA GLN A 355 -28.50 -3.01 -10.16
C GLN A 355 -27.56 -1.79 -10.20
N TYR A 356 -26.29 -2.02 -10.54
CA TYR A 356 -25.33 -0.95 -10.78
C TYR A 356 -25.75 -0.04 -11.92
N LEU A 357 -26.15 -0.60 -13.08
CA LEU A 357 -26.53 0.17 -14.27
C LEU A 357 -27.70 1.13 -13.99
N ALA A 358 -28.68 0.70 -13.18
CA ALA A 358 -29.81 1.53 -12.78
C ALA A 358 -29.39 2.78 -11.96
N THR A 359 -28.19 2.79 -11.35
CA THR A 359 -27.69 3.95 -10.61
C THR A 359 -27.04 5.02 -11.48
N LEU A 360 -26.63 4.68 -12.72
CA LEU A 360 -25.82 5.56 -13.57
C LEU A 360 -26.49 6.91 -13.85
N PRO A 361 -27.78 7.01 -14.23
CA PRO A 361 -28.41 8.30 -14.51
C PRO A 361 -28.44 9.21 -13.28
N ARG A 362 -28.68 8.65 -12.09
CA ARG A 362 -28.68 9.41 -10.83
C ARG A 362 -27.28 9.92 -10.49
N ARG A 363 -26.26 9.07 -10.66
CA ARG A 363 -24.86 9.41 -10.39
C ARG A 363 -24.36 10.49 -11.35
N SER A 364 -24.62 10.34 -12.64
CA SER A 364 -24.16 11.28 -13.66
C SER A 364 -24.86 12.63 -13.58
N ALA A 365 -26.12 12.69 -13.13
CA ALA A 365 -26.82 13.94 -12.85
C ALA A 365 -26.14 14.81 -11.76
N GLN A 366 -25.25 14.22 -10.94
CA GLN A 366 -24.49 14.98 -9.96
C GLN A 366 -23.28 15.71 -10.55
N TRP A 367 -22.90 15.42 -11.79
CA TRP A 367 -21.78 16.10 -12.45
C TRP A 367 -22.24 17.44 -13.05
N SER A 368 -21.35 18.42 -13.00
CA SER A 368 -21.51 19.68 -13.73
C SER A 368 -20.87 19.59 -15.10
N VAL A 369 -19.72 18.91 -15.19
CA VAL A 369 -18.95 18.71 -16.42
C VAL A 369 -18.39 17.30 -16.44
N LEU A 370 -18.45 16.65 -17.60
CA LEU A 370 -17.75 15.40 -17.90
C LEU A 370 -16.60 15.70 -18.86
N VAL A 371 -15.37 15.36 -18.49
CA VAL A 371 -14.21 15.52 -19.39
C VAL A 371 -14.18 14.34 -20.37
N SER A 372 -13.93 14.65 -21.64
CA SER A 372 -13.74 13.65 -22.69
C SER A 372 -12.29 13.64 -23.17
N PRO A 373 -11.63 12.48 -23.23
CA PRO A 373 -10.24 12.35 -23.68
C PRO A 373 -10.09 12.48 -25.20
N SER A 374 -11.14 12.26 -25.98
CA SER A 374 -11.11 12.37 -27.44
C SER A 374 -12.51 12.60 -28.01
N ARG A 375 -12.59 13.10 -29.25
CA ARG A 375 -13.88 13.24 -29.94
C ARG A 375 -14.55 11.88 -30.18
N PHE A 376 -13.74 10.84 -30.36
CA PHE A 376 -14.22 9.46 -30.44
C PHE A 376 -14.90 9.00 -29.14
N ALA A 377 -14.32 9.33 -27.98
CA ALA A 377 -14.84 8.90 -26.68
C ALA A 377 -16.16 9.60 -26.31
N THR A 378 -16.34 10.86 -26.71
CA THR A 378 -17.49 11.71 -26.35
C THR A 378 -18.86 11.02 -26.49
N PRO A 379 -19.26 10.48 -27.67
CA PRO A 379 -20.57 9.84 -27.82
C PRO A 379 -20.74 8.60 -26.94
N TRP A 380 -19.67 7.82 -26.75
CA TRP A 380 -19.69 6.64 -25.87
C TRP A 380 -19.86 7.03 -24.41
N LEU A 381 -19.13 8.03 -23.94
CA LEU A 381 -19.24 8.53 -22.57
C LEU A 381 -20.64 9.05 -22.26
N ARG A 382 -21.22 9.87 -23.16
CA ARG A 382 -22.59 10.39 -22.99
C ARG A 382 -23.61 9.26 -22.88
N ARG A 383 -23.59 8.32 -23.83
CA ARG A 383 -24.56 7.22 -23.90
C ARG A 383 -24.39 6.24 -22.73
N SER A 384 -23.17 5.76 -22.51
CA SER A 384 -22.89 4.70 -21.53
C SER A 384 -23.03 5.16 -20.09
N LEU A 385 -22.82 6.45 -19.80
CA LEU A 385 -22.99 7.02 -18.45
C LEU A 385 -24.37 7.66 -18.25
N GLY A 386 -25.22 7.68 -19.29
CA GLY A 386 -26.51 8.36 -19.25
C GLY A 386 -26.39 9.84 -18.92
N TYR A 387 -25.31 10.49 -19.37
CA TYR A 387 -25.00 11.87 -19.01
C TYR A 387 -25.47 12.85 -20.08
N GLY A 388 -26.43 13.71 -19.69
CA GLY A 388 -27.02 14.73 -20.57
C GLY A 388 -26.40 16.12 -20.46
N GLY A 389 -25.48 16.36 -19.52
CA GLY A 389 -24.93 17.68 -19.24
C GLY A 389 -23.81 18.12 -20.18
N GLU A 390 -23.01 19.09 -19.72
CA GLU A 390 -21.85 19.63 -20.44
C GLU A 390 -20.72 18.59 -20.50
N VAL A 391 -20.23 18.31 -21.71
CA VAL A 391 -19.02 17.52 -21.93
C VAL A 391 -17.93 18.44 -22.41
N LEU A 392 -16.78 18.42 -21.72
CA LEU A 392 -15.60 19.18 -22.08
C LEU A 392 -14.63 18.26 -22.82
N GLU A 393 -14.52 18.44 -24.13
CA GLU A 393 -13.51 17.79 -24.98
C GLU A 393 -12.15 18.43 -24.74
N ALA A 394 -11.49 18.01 -23.65
CA ALA A 394 -10.22 18.60 -23.20
C ALA A 394 -9.00 17.74 -23.51
N GLY A 395 -9.15 16.48 -23.92
CA GLY A 395 -8.07 15.51 -23.72
C GLY A 395 -8.05 14.99 -22.28
N SER A 396 -7.09 14.15 -21.95
CA SER A 396 -6.93 13.54 -20.62
C SER A 396 -5.91 14.33 -19.79
N PRO A 397 -6.30 14.98 -18.68
CA PRO A 397 -5.33 15.67 -17.81
C PRO A 397 -4.20 14.74 -17.33
N ALA A 398 -4.48 13.45 -17.12
CA ALA A 398 -3.47 12.45 -16.79
C ALA A 398 -2.33 12.35 -17.83
N ASN A 399 -2.64 12.60 -19.11
CA ASN A 399 -1.71 12.44 -20.22
C ASN A 399 -0.80 13.67 -20.41
N ASP A 400 -1.04 14.80 -19.73
CA ASP A 400 -0.21 16.01 -19.87
C ASP A 400 1.27 15.73 -19.51
N VAL A 401 1.53 14.81 -18.58
CA VAL A 401 2.89 14.41 -18.20
C VAL A 401 3.67 13.72 -19.34
N LEU A 402 2.98 13.25 -20.38
CA LEU A 402 3.60 12.65 -21.57
C LEU A 402 4.20 13.69 -22.52
N PHE A 403 4.00 14.99 -22.25
CA PHE A 403 4.45 16.09 -23.09
C PHE A 403 5.57 16.91 -22.41
N PRO A 404 6.46 17.56 -23.19
CA PRO A 404 7.43 18.49 -22.65
C PRO A 404 6.78 19.67 -21.89
N PRO A 405 7.48 20.28 -20.92
CA PRO A 405 8.87 20.04 -20.55
C PRO A 405 9.07 18.94 -19.48
N ASP A 406 8.00 18.49 -18.80
CA ASP A 406 8.13 17.64 -17.62
C ASP A 406 8.38 16.16 -17.95
N ARG A 407 8.07 15.72 -19.17
CA ARG A 407 8.18 14.33 -19.64
C ARG A 407 9.48 13.63 -19.25
N ASP A 408 10.62 14.22 -19.63
CA ASP A 408 11.91 13.55 -19.52
C ASP A 408 12.36 13.45 -18.06
N LYS A 409 12.14 14.50 -17.27
CA LYS A 409 12.39 14.50 -15.82
C LYS A 409 11.49 13.51 -15.09
N ALA A 410 10.20 13.48 -15.43
CA ALA A 410 9.25 12.57 -14.82
C ALA A 410 9.59 11.10 -15.13
N ALA A 411 10.08 10.80 -16.35
CA ALA A 411 10.55 9.48 -16.73
C ALA A 411 11.76 9.04 -15.90
N GLU A 412 12.75 9.92 -15.74
CA GLU A 412 13.95 9.65 -14.93
C GLU A 412 13.59 9.37 -13.46
N GLU A 413 12.71 10.19 -12.87
CA GLU A 413 12.23 10.00 -11.49
C GLU A 413 11.56 8.64 -11.29
N VAL A 414 10.71 8.21 -12.24
CA VAL A 414 10.00 6.93 -12.16
C VAL A 414 10.99 5.77 -12.30
N ARG A 415 11.89 5.84 -13.29
CA ARG A 415 12.89 4.79 -13.53
C ARG A 415 13.78 4.58 -12.32
N ARG A 416 14.27 5.68 -11.73
CA ARG A 416 15.09 5.69 -10.51
C ARG A 416 14.30 5.17 -9.31
N GLY A 417 13.06 5.62 -9.13
CA GLY A 417 12.19 5.20 -8.04
C GLY A 417 11.83 3.70 -8.07
N LEU A 418 11.79 3.11 -9.26
CA LEU A 418 11.58 1.67 -9.46
C LEU A 418 12.88 0.85 -9.47
N GLY A 419 14.06 1.48 -9.38
CA GLY A 419 15.35 0.80 -9.40
C GLY A 419 15.66 0.08 -10.72
N ILE A 420 15.14 0.58 -11.84
CA ILE A 420 15.35 -0.03 -13.16
C ILE A 420 16.74 0.37 -13.68
N PRO A 421 17.62 -0.59 -14.04
CA PRO A 421 18.96 -0.30 -14.56
C PRO A 421 18.93 0.57 -15.83
N GLU A 422 19.97 1.37 -16.06
CA GLU A 422 19.99 2.36 -17.13
C GLU A 422 20.02 1.77 -18.56
N ASP A 423 20.58 0.58 -18.69
CA ASP A 423 20.71 -0.19 -19.92
C ASP A 423 19.54 -1.16 -20.15
N HIS A 424 18.64 -1.30 -19.17
CA HIS A 424 17.49 -2.19 -19.29
C HIS A 424 16.40 -1.59 -20.17
N ARG A 425 15.93 -2.42 -21.11
CA ARG A 425 14.71 -2.22 -21.87
C ARG A 425 13.48 -2.56 -21.05
N VAL A 426 12.49 -1.68 -21.04
CA VAL A 426 11.29 -1.79 -20.20
C VAL A 426 10.10 -2.28 -21.02
N VAL A 427 9.54 -3.41 -20.64
CA VAL A 427 8.30 -3.96 -21.19
C VAL A 427 7.19 -3.76 -20.16
N LEU A 428 6.17 -2.96 -20.49
CA LEU A 428 5.00 -2.81 -19.62
C LEU A 428 3.92 -3.81 -20.03
N TYR A 429 3.66 -4.81 -19.20
CA TYR A 429 2.53 -5.70 -19.32
C TYR A 429 1.33 -5.19 -18.51
N ALA A 430 0.29 -4.74 -19.18
CA ALA A 430 -0.89 -4.13 -18.57
C ALA A 430 -2.20 -4.73 -19.11
N PRO A 431 -2.61 -5.93 -18.67
CA PRO A 431 -3.84 -6.56 -19.12
C PRO A 431 -5.09 -5.97 -18.45
N THR A 432 -6.22 -6.09 -19.11
CA THR A 432 -7.55 -5.77 -18.58
C THR A 432 -8.06 -6.86 -17.64
N TYR A 433 -9.16 -6.60 -16.94
CA TYR A 433 -9.86 -7.61 -16.13
C TYR A 433 -10.95 -8.31 -16.96
N ARG A 434 -11.41 -9.48 -16.50
CA ARG A 434 -12.46 -10.25 -17.17
C ARG A 434 -13.66 -10.41 -16.25
N ASP A 435 -14.86 -10.16 -16.78
CA ASP A 435 -16.07 -10.23 -15.95
C ASP A 435 -16.38 -11.64 -15.44
N HIS A 436 -16.03 -12.69 -16.20
CA HIS A 436 -16.16 -14.08 -15.77
C HIS A 436 -15.20 -14.47 -14.61
N LEU A 437 -14.20 -13.65 -14.32
CA LEU A 437 -13.29 -13.82 -13.18
C LEU A 437 -13.74 -13.06 -11.92
N ALA A 438 -14.96 -12.51 -11.92
CA ALA A 438 -15.52 -11.84 -10.76
C ALA A 438 -15.53 -12.78 -9.54
N HIS A 439 -15.22 -12.21 -8.37
CA HIS A 439 -15.47 -12.90 -7.11
C HIS A 439 -16.97 -13.04 -6.86
N PRO A 440 -17.42 -14.07 -6.11
CA PRO A 440 -18.81 -14.20 -5.71
C PRO A 440 -19.32 -12.93 -4.99
N PRO A 441 -20.61 -12.55 -5.15
CA PRO A 441 -21.17 -11.32 -4.59
C PRO A 441 -21.00 -11.13 -3.08
N ALA A 442 -20.79 -12.22 -2.33
CA ALA A 442 -20.53 -12.20 -0.89
C ALA A 442 -19.20 -11.52 -0.49
N ALA A 443 -18.31 -11.24 -1.45
CA ALA A 443 -17.02 -10.61 -1.20
C ALA A 443 -17.02 -9.07 -1.24
N SER A 444 -18.11 -8.41 -1.68
CA SER A 444 -18.20 -6.95 -1.71
C SER A 444 -19.29 -6.41 -0.77
N GLY A 445 -18.88 -5.67 0.26
CA GLY A 445 -19.82 -4.99 1.18
C GLY A 445 -20.62 -3.85 0.53
N ASP A 446 -20.19 -3.37 -0.65
CA ASP A 446 -20.90 -2.38 -1.45
C ASP A 446 -21.50 -3.06 -2.69
N ARG A 447 -22.84 -3.19 -2.71
CA ARG A 447 -23.60 -3.77 -3.83
C ARG A 447 -23.81 -2.79 -4.98
N THR A 448 -23.23 -1.59 -4.92
CA THR A 448 -23.42 -0.52 -5.89
C THR A 448 -22.20 -0.26 -6.78
N ALA A 449 -21.19 -1.13 -6.70
CA ALA A 449 -20.03 -1.16 -7.57
C ALA A 449 -19.75 -2.60 -8.02
N PRO A 450 -19.34 -2.85 -9.29
CA PRO A 450 -18.96 -4.20 -9.70
C PRO A 450 -17.84 -4.79 -8.83
N GLY A 451 -17.95 -6.07 -8.49
CA GLY A 451 -17.06 -6.75 -7.55
C GLY A 451 -15.59 -6.81 -7.98
N PRO A 452 -14.67 -7.15 -7.06
CA PRO A 452 -13.27 -7.41 -7.42
C PRO A 452 -13.15 -8.64 -8.32
N TYR A 453 -12.08 -8.71 -9.10
CA TYR A 453 -11.77 -9.79 -10.03
C TYR A 453 -10.53 -10.57 -9.57
N ARG A 454 -10.44 -11.85 -9.92
CA ARG A 454 -9.25 -12.67 -9.66
C ARG A 454 -8.12 -12.32 -10.64
N TRP A 455 -6.87 -12.41 -10.17
CA TRP A 455 -5.69 -12.38 -11.04
C TRP A 455 -5.48 -13.77 -11.63
N ASP A 456 -5.63 -13.87 -12.96
CA ASP A 456 -5.44 -15.09 -13.73
C ASP A 456 -4.98 -14.71 -15.15
N PRO A 457 -3.72 -14.25 -15.31
CA PRO A 457 -3.22 -13.80 -16.60
C PRO A 457 -2.92 -15.01 -17.50
N ALA A 458 -3.36 -14.97 -18.75
CA ALA A 458 -2.97 -15.98 -19.73
C ALA A 458 -1.49 -15.86 -20.17
N LEU A 459 -0.89 -14.69 -19.98
CA LEU A 459 0.54 -14.47 -20.19
C LEU A 459 1.29 -14.69 -18.87
N ASP A 460 2.32 -15.54 -18.87
CA ASP A 460 3.23 -15.72 -17.72
C ASP A 460 4.34 -14.66 -17.78
N PRO A 461 4.35 -13.65 -16.87
CA PRO A 461 5.37 -12.61 -16.89
C PRO A 461 6.77 -13.14 -16.59
N GLY A 462 6.88 -14.20 -15.79
CA GLY A 462 8.14 -14.85 -15.48
C GLY A 462 8.70 -15.62 -16.67
N ALA A 463 7.84 -16.33 -17.42
CA ALA A 463 8.25 -16.95 -18.68
C ALA A 463 8.67 -15.91 -19.71
N LEU A 464 7.94 -14.81 -19.81
CA LEU A 464 8.29 -13.70 -20.69
C LEU A 464 9.67 -13.11 -20.34
N ALA A 465 9.90 -12.78 -19.06
CA ALA A 465 11.19 -12.25 -18.62
C ALA A 465 12.35 -13.22 -18.91
N ARG A 466 12.17 -14.53 -18.66
CA ARG A 466 13.17 -15.56 -19.00
C ARG A 466 13.45 -15.62 -20.50
N ALA A 467 12.41 -15.51 -21.34
CA ALA A 467 12.54 -15.58 -22.79
C ALA A 467 13.23 -14.35 -23.42
N LEU A 468 13.13 -13.18 -22.77
CA LEU A 468 13.80 -11.94 -23.17
C LEU A 468 15.26 -11.90 -22.71
N GLY A 469 15.58 -12.54 -21.59
CA GLY A 469 16.93 -12.61 -21.05
C GLY A 469 17.39 -11.33 -20.34
N PRO A 470 18.69 -11.22 -20.01
CA PRO A 470 19.24 -10.06 -19.31
C PRO A 470 19.08 -8.77 -20.14
N GLY A 471 19.09 -7.61 -19.48
CA GLY A 471 18.86 -6.31 -20.14
C GLY A 471 17.39 -5.97 -20.36
N HIS A 472 16.45 -6.74 -19.80
CA HIS A 472 15.02 -6.45 -19.85
C HIS A 472 14.42 -6.38 -18.44
N THR A 473 13.44 -5.49 -18.28
CA THR A 473 12.57 -5.41 -17.10
C THR A 473 11.12 -5.47 -17.54
N VAL A 474 10.40 -6.50 -17.09
CA VAL A 474 8.96 -6.67 -17.31
C VAL A 474 8.20 -6.06 -16.13
N LEU A 475 7.57 -4.92 -16.37
CA LEU A 475 6.67 -4.28 -15.41
C LEU A 475 5.27 -4.88 -15.56
N VAL A 476 4.68 -5.36 -14.47
CA VAL A 476 3.31 -5.88 -14.48
C VAL A 476 2.38 -4.90 -13.79
N ARG A 477 1.44 -4.33 -14.55
CA ARG A 477 0.41 -3.42 -14.04
C ARG A 477 -0.95 -4.08 -14.11
N ARG A 478 -1.40 -4.64 -12.99
CA ARG A 478 -2.76 -5.18 -12.89
C ARG A 478 -3.78 -4.06 -12.87
N HIS A 479 -4.96 -4.34 -13.43
CA HIS A 479 -6.08 -3.42 -13.33
C HIS A 479 -6.46 -3.17 -11.85
N PRO A 480 -6.83 -1.94 -11.45
CA PRO A 480 -7.16 -1.61 -10.06
C PRO A 480 -8.23 -2.47 -9.37
N ARG A 481 -9.07 -3.15 -10.15
CA ARG A 481 -10.14 -4.05 -9.66
C ARG A 481 -9.71 -5.50 -9.53
N VAL A 482 -8.49 -5.83 -9.95
CA VAL A 482 -7.94 -7.19 -9.88
C VAL A 482 -7.23 -7.36 -8.55
N THR A 483 -7.66 -8.37 -7.81
CA THR A 483 -7.07 -8.81 -6.53
C THR A 483 -6.02 -9.88 -6.76
N GLY A 484 -5.21 -10.16 -5.74
CA GLY A 484 -4.10 -11.10 -5.81
C GLY A 484 -2.74 -10.39 -5.80
N GLY A 485 -1.69 -11.08 -6.23
CA GLY A 485 -0.33 -10.55 -6.35
C GLY A 485 0.35 -11.09 -7.60
N VAL A 486 1.32 -10.36 -8.12
CA VAL A 486 2.21 -10.87 -9.16
C VAL A 486 3.38 -11.58 -8.45
N PRO A 487 3.67 -12.85 -8.77
CA PRO A 487 4.80 -13.55 -8.19
C PRO A 487 6.11 -12.80 -8.45
N ALA A 488 6.92 -12.61 -7.41
CA ALA A 488 8.25 -12.02 -7.57
C ALA A 488 9.15 -12.97 -8.38
N GLY A 489 9.97 -12.40 -9.26
CA GLY A 489 10.92 -13.16 -10.07
C GLY A 489 11.97 -12.27 -10.71
N PRO A 490 13.13 -12.84 -11.11
CA PRO A 490 14.17 -12.08 -11.81
C PRO A 490 13.61 -11.40 -13.06
N GLY A 491 13.86 -10.10 -13.21
CA GLY A 491 13.40 -9.32 -14.36
C GLY A 491 11.90 -8.98 -14.37
N VAL A 492 11.13 -9.30 -13.31
CA VAL A 492 9.70 -8.97 -13.18
C VAL A 492 9.49 -8.04 -12.00
N LEU A 493 8.74 -6.94 -12.21
CA LEU A 493 8.37 -6.00 -11.16
C LEU A 493 6.85 -5.76 -11.13
N ASP A 494 6.21 -6.00 -9.98
CA ASP A 494 4.80 -5.63 -9.79
C ASP A 494 4.69 -4.12 -9.56
N VAL A 495 4.12 -3.41 -10.53
CA VAL A 495 3.86 -1.96 -10.46
C VAL A 495 2.37 -1.66 -10.29
N SER A 496 1.55 -2.64 -9.90
CA SER A 496 0.10 -2.50 -9.68
C SER A 496 -0.27 -1.50 -8.57
N HIS A 497 0.68 -1.20 -7.68
CA HIS A 497 0.52 -0.23 -6.59
C HIS A 497 1.15 1.14 -6.91
N HIS A 498 1.84 1.28 -8.04
CA HIS A 498 2.39 2.56 -8.46
C HIS A 498 1.28 3.63 -8.57
N ALA A 499 1.58 4.84 -8.13
CA ALA A 499 0.67 5.98 -8.21
C ALA A 499 0.51 6.38 -9.68
N GLY A 500 -0.65 6.06 -10.25
CA GLY A 500 -0.95 6.40 -11.63
C GLY A 500 -0.34 5.48 -12.69
N ALA A 501 -0.99 5.45 -13.85
CA ALA A 501 -0.53 4.70 -15.01
C ALA A 501 0.28 5.58 -15.97
N ALA A 502 -0.06 6.86 -16.12
CA ALA A 502 0.56 7.76 -17.12
C ALA A 502 2.08 7.85 -16.96
N ARG A 503 2.56 7.92 -15.70
CA ARG A 503 4.00 7.96 -15.38
C ARG A 503 4.75 6.67 -15.74
N LEU A 504 4.08 5.51 -15.72
CA LEU A 504 4.69 4.24 -16.16
C LEU A 504 4.86 4.19 -17.68
N LEU A 505 3.97 4.85 -18.43
CA LEU A 505 4.05 4.91 -19.89
C LEU A 505 5.33 5.62 -20.37
N LEU A 506 5.79 6.62 -19.60
CA LEU A 506 7.01 7.38 -19.88
C LEU A 506 8.26 6.52 -20.00
N ILE A 507 8.35 5.46 -19.18
CA ILE A 507 9.54 4.61 -19.11
C ILE A 507 9.40 3.32 -19.91
N ALA A 508 8.22 2.98 -20.41
CA ALA A 508 7.97 1.75 -21.14
C ALA A 508 8.42 1.88 -22.60
N ASP A 509 9.35 1.04 -23.04
CA ASP A 509 9.81 0.99 -24.43
C ASP A 509 8.79 0.28 -25.34
N VAL A 510 8.02 -0.65 -24.76
CA VAL A 510 6.95 -1.39 -25.43
C VAL A 510 5.81 -1.62 -24.44
N LEU A 511 4.57 -1.43 -24.89
CA LEU A 511 3.38 -1.85 -24.17
C LEU A 511 2.95 -3.23 -24.68
N VAL A 512 2.81 -4.19 -23.77
CA VAL A 512 2.08 -5.45 -23.99
C VAL A 512 0.75 -5.33 -23.26
N THR A 513 -0.35 -5.33 -23.99
CA THR A 513 -1.69 -5.23 -23.39
C THR A 513 -2.65 -6.15 -24.13
N ASP A 514 -3.94 -6.09 -23.83
CA ASP A 514 -5.00 -6.85 -24.48
C ASP A 514 -6.07 -5.89 -24.98
N TYR A 515 -7.14 -5.71 -24.21
CA TYR A 515 -8.27 -4.84 -24.51
C TYR A 515 -8.35 -3.65 -23.54
N ALA A 516 -7.23 -3.27 -22.93
CA ALA A 516 -7.18 -2.13 -22.02
C ALA A 516 -7.22 -0.81 -22.78
N GLY A 517 -8.04 0.14 -22.29
CA GLY A 517 -8.06 1.51 -22.82
C GLY A 517 -6.71 2.25 -22.69
N LEU A 518 -5.79 1.72 -21.87
CA LEU A 518 -4.43 2.26 -21.73
C LEU A 518 -3.66 2.34 -23.06
N MET A 519 -4.05 1.56 -24.08
CA MET A 519 -3.46 1.65 -25.42
C MET A 519 -3.65 3.04 -26.06
N PHE A 520 -4.75 3.74 -25.78
CA PHE A 520 -5.00 5.09 -26.30
C PHE A 520 -4.03 6.10 -25.70
N ASP A 521 -3.78 6.01 -24.40
CA ASP A 521 -2.81 6.88 -23.72
C ASP A 521 -1.39 6.56 -24.17
N PHE A 522 -1.04 5.28 -24.31
CA PHE A 522 0.29 4.87 -24.75
C PHE A 522 0.58 5.24 -26.21
N ALA A 523 -0.45 5.32 -27.06
CA ALA A 523 -0.30 5.77 -28.44
C ALA A 523 0.36 7.16 -28.54
N LEU A 524 0.21 8.01 -27.52
CA LEU A 524 0.84 9.34 -27.45
C LEU A 524 2.37 9.27 -27.39
N THR A 525 2.94 8.16 -26.91
CA THR A 525 4.39 7.98 -26.80
C THR A 525 5.09 7.74 -28.15
N GLY A 526 4.34 7.29 -29.17
CA GLY A 526 4.93 6.88 -30.45
C GLY A 526 5.70 5.55 -30.39
N ARG A 527 5.57 4.80 -29.30
CA ARG A 527 6.31 3.55 -29.07
C ARG A 527 5.48 2.31 -29.41
N PRO A 528 6.11 1.17 -29.75
CA PRO A 528 5.41 -0.03 -30.21
C PRO A 528 4.43 -0.61 -29.18
N MET A 529 3.31 -1.14 -29.66
CA MET A 529 2.31 -1.86 -28.86
C MET A 529 2.15 -3.29 -29.40
N LEU A 530 2.02 -4.26 -28.49
CA LEU A 530 1.72 -5.65 -28.80
C LEU A 530 0.44 -6.06 -28.05
N PHE A 531 -0.48 -6.74 -28.72
CA PHE A 531 -1.77 -7.10 -28.16
C PHE A 531 -1.87 -8.61 -27.95
N HIS A 532 -1.85 -9.05 -26.68
CA HIS A 532 -2.03 -10.44 -26.28
C HIS A 532 -3.52 -10.78 -26.17
N THR A 533 -4.13 -11.16 -27.29
CA THR A 533 -5.57 -11.34 -27.48
C THR A 533 -5.97 -12.82 -27.49
N TYR A 534 -5.57 -13.55 -26.47
CA TYR A 534 -5.78 -15.00 -26.36
C TYR A 534 -7.27 -15.43 -26.32
N ASP A 535 -8.16 -14.52 -25.94
CA ASP A 535 -9.60 -14.72 -25.76
C ASP A 535 -10.46 -13.76 -26.59
N LEU A 536 -9.95 -13.28 -27.74
CA LEU A 536 -10.55 -12.19 -28.53
C LEU A 536 -12.03 -12.39 -28.85
N GLU A 537 -12.37 -13.53 -29.46
CA GLU A 537 -13.75 -13.86 -29.84
C GLU A 537 -14.65 -13.90 -28.61
N HIS A 538 -14.20 -14.54 -27.53
CA HIS A 538 -14.96 -14.61 -26.28
C HIS A 538 -15.16 -13.22 -25.67
N TYR A 539 -14.12 -12.38 -25.63
CA TYR A 539 -14.22 -11.03 -25.08
C TYR A 539 -15.18 -10.14 -25.89
N ARG A 540 -15.07 -10.19 -27.21
CA ARG A 540 -15.88 -9.41 -28.17
C ARG A 540 -17.35 -9.82 -28.12
N ASP A 541 -17.61 -11.12 -28.21
CA ASP A 541 -18.96 -11.63 -28.49
C ASP A 541 -19.73 -12.03 -27.23
N THR A 542 -19.02 -12.34 -26.13
CA THR A 542 -19.64 -12.84 -24.89
C THR A 542 -19.41 -11.94 -23.68
N VAL A 543 -18.18 -11.46 -23.45
CA VAL A 543 -17.84 -10.76 -22.19
C VAL A 543 -18.29 -9.30 -22.21
N ARG A 544 -17.80 -8.49 -23.16
CA ARG A 544 -18.10 -7.06 -23.22
C ARG A 544 -18.38 -6.53 -24.61
N GLY A 545 -17.63 -6.93 -25.63
CA GLY A 545 -17.60 -6.21 -26.90
C GLY A 545 -16.83 -4.89 -26.84
N PHE A 546 -16.70 -4.23 -28.00
CA PHE A 546 -15.85 -3.06 -28.18
C PHE A 546 -16.62 -1.81 -28.62
N CYS A 547 -16.03 -0.64 -28.36
CA CYS A 547 -16.47 0.66 -28.84
C CYS A 547 -15.95 1.00 -30.26
N LEU A 548 -15.03 0.19 -30.79
CA LEU A 548 -14.51 0.25 -32.16
C LEU A 548 -14.21 -1.16 -32.67
N ASP A 549 -14.05 -1.30 -33.98
CA ASP A 549 -13.60 -2.56 -34.59
C ASP A 549 -12.12 -2.80 -34.31
N PHE A 550 -11.82 -3.50 -33.22
CA PHE A 550 -10.46 -3.60 -32.70
C PHE A 550 -9.52 -4.35 -33.64
N GLU A 551 -9.99 -5.40 -34.31
CA GLU A 551 -9.17 -6.25 -35.18
C GLU A 551 -8.58 -5.48 -36.35
N THR A 552 -9.36 -4.58 -36.94
CA THR A 552 -8.93 -3.81 -38.12
C THR A 552 -8.21 -2.52 -37.75
N ARG A 553 -8.29 -2.09 -36.48
CA ARG A 553 -7.82 -0.78 -36.03
C ARG A 553 -6.67 -0.85 -35.02
N ALA A 554 -6.28 -2.03 -34.56
CA ALA A 554 -5.20 -2.19 -33.61
C ALA A 554 -3.88 -1.60 -34.16
N PRO A 555 -3.17 -0.74 -33.40
CA PRO A 555 -1.92 -0.11 -33.83
C PRO A 555 -0.69 -1.04 -33.67
N GLY A 556 -0.89 -2.35 -33.76
CA GLY A 556 0.12 -3.36 -33.47
C GLY A 556 -0.41 -4.78 -33.72
N PRO A 557 0.44 -5.80 -33.66
CA PRO A 557 0.05 -7.17 -33.94
C PRO A 557 -0.85 -7.74 -32.83
N LEU A 558 -1.80 -8.58 -33.24
CA LEU A 558 -2.62 -9.41 -32.36
C LEU A 558 -1.94 -10.77 -32.22
N LEU A 559 -1.64 -11.17 -30.99
CA LEU A 559 -0.83 -12.33 -30.63
C LEU A 559 -1.61 -13.17 -29.62
N VAL A 560 -1.57 -14.49 -29.76
CA VAL A 560 -2.39 -15.41 -28.96
C VAL A 560 -1.60 -16.04 -27.82
N THR A 561 -0.29 -16.24 -28.01
CA THR A 561 0.53 -16.99 -27.04
C THR A 561 1.65 -16.14 -26.43
N THR A 562 2.14 -16.57 -25.26
CA THR A 562 3.30 -15.93 -24.61
C THR A 562 4.55 -16.00 -25.49
N ASP A 563 4.74 -17.11 -26.23
CA ASP A 563 5.89 -17.29 -27.12
C ASP A 563 5.85 -16.34 -28.32
N GLU A 564 4.67 -16.12 -28.91
CA GLU A 564 4.48 -15.11 -29.96
C GLU A 564 4.82 -13.70 -29.46
N VAL A 565 4.37 -13.35 -28.25
CA VAL A 565 4.71 -12.07 -27.61
C VAL A 565 6.22 -11.96 -27.37
N ALA A 566 6.85 -13.00 -26.84
CA ALA A 566 8.29 -13.02 -26.62
C ALA A 566 9.08 -12.88 -27.93
N GLN A 567 8.64 -13.55 -28.99
CA GLN A 567 9.26 -13.46 -30.31
C GLN A 567 9.11 -12.06 -30.92
N ALA A 568 7.92 -11.46 -30.80
CA ALA A 568 7.66 -10.10 -31.26
C ALA A 568 8.54 -9.06 -30.52
N LEU A 569 8.75 -9.23 -29.22
CA LEU A 569 9.58 -8.32 -28.43
C LEU A 569 11.07 -8.33 -28.82
N ARG A 570 11.58 -9.42 -29.43
CA ARG A 570 12.96 -9.51 -29.92
C ARG A 570 13.21 -8.67 -31.18
N ASP A 571 12.19 -8.41 -31.99
CA ASP A 571 12.30 -7.64 -33.25
C ASP A 571 11.22 -6.54 -33.35
N THR A 572 11.20 -5.68 -32.33
CA THR A 572 10.24 -4.58 -32.23
C THR A 572 10.48 -3.50 -33.28
N GLY A 573 11.70 -3.34 -33.79
CA GLY A 573 12.02 -2.32 -34.79
C GLY A 573 11.32 -2.61 -36.12
N SER A 574 11.42 -3.86 -36.60
CA SER A 574 10.70 -4.33 -37.78
C SER A 574 9.18 -4.27 -37.59
N LEU A 575 8.68 -4.64 -36.41
CA LEU A 575 7.26 -4.53 -36.09
C LEU A 575 6.76 -3.08 -36.10
N ALA A 576 7.50 -2.17 -35.48
CA ALA A 576 7.17 -0.75 -35.49
C ALA A 576 7.06 -0.22 -36.92
N ALA A 577 8.02 -0.57 -37.79
CA ALA A 577 8.00 -0.18 -39.20
C ALA A 577 6.78 -0.75 -39.95
N ARG A 578 6.43 -2.03 -39.72
CA ARG A 578 5.28 -2.68 -40.36
C ARG A 578 3.94 -2.10 -39.92
N HIS A 579 3.84 -1.58 -38.70
CA HIS A 579 2.60 -1.04 -38.14
C HIS A 579 2.57 0.50 -38.09
N ALA A 580 3.54 1.20 -38.66
CA ALA A 580 3.66 2.66 -38.57
C ALA A 580 2.40 3.40 -39.08
N ASP A 581 1.88 3.03 -40.25
CA ASP A 581 0.68 3.66 -40.82
C ASP A 581 -0.56 3.41 -39.97
N ALA A 582 -0.72 2.19 -39.43
CA ALA A 582 -1.81 1.84 -38.52
C ALA A 582 -1.72 2.64 -37.22
N TYR A 583 -0.51 2.80 -36.68
CA TYR A 583 -0.24 3.56 -35.46
C TYR A 583 -0.58 5.05 -35.64
N GLU A 584 -0.13 5.67 -36.73
CA GLU A 584 -0.43 7.07 -37.03
C GLU A 584 -1.92 7.29 -37.31
N SER A 585 -2.57 6.36 -38.02
CA SER A 585 -4.01 6.41 -38.20
C SER A 585 -4.75 6.31 -36.87
N PHE A 586 -4.31 5.42 -35.98
CA PHE A 586 -4.90 5.25 -34.66
C PHE A 586 -4.75 6.52 -33.82
N ARG A 587 -3.56 7.13 -33.76
CA ARG A 587 -3.33 8.39 -33.05
C ARG A 587 -4.24 9.50 -33.57
N ARG A 588 -4.28 9.71 -34.88
CA ARG A 588 -5.11 10.75 -35.49
C ARG A 588 -6.60 10.58 -35.18
N ASP A 589 -7.08 9.34 -35.17
CA ASP A 589 -8.51 9.07 -35.08
C ASP A 589 -9.01 8.96 -33.62
N TYR A 590 -8.11 8.70 -32.65
CA TYR A 590 -8.51 8.43 -31.25
C TYR A 590 -7.80 9.26 -30.17
N CYS A 591 -6.73 9.99 -30.51
CA CYS A 591 -5.92 10.78 -29.58
C CYS A 591 -5.89 12.27 -29.98
N ASP A 592 -6.99 12.77 -30.56
CA ASP A 592 -7.03 14.04 -31.28
C ASP A 592 -7.02 15.30 -30.40
N LEU A 593 -7.15 15.14 -29.08
CA LEU A 593 -7.25 16.25 -28.11
C LEU A 593 -6.08 16.35 -27.13
N ASP A 594 -5.22 15.34 -27.05
CA ASP A 594 -4.09 15.33 -26.12
C ASP A 594 -2.90 16.09 -26.71
N ASP A 595 -2.62 17.26 -26.13
CA ASP A 595 -1.57 18.20 -26.57
C ASP A 595 -0.70 18.72 -25.40
N GLY A 596 -0.87 18.16 -24.20
CA GLY A 596 -0.20 18.61 -22.97
C GLY A 596 -0.91 19.76 -22.25
N GLY A 597 -2.08 20.20 -22.72
CA GLY A 597 -2.86 21.30 -22.15
C GLY A 597 -4.21 20.91 -21.55
N ALA A 598 -4.47 19.62 -21.32
CA ALA A 598 -5.80 19.16 -20.89
C ALA A 598 -6.14 19.63 -19.47
N ALA A 599 -5.21 19.55 -18.53
CA ALA A 599 -5.38 20.05 -17.17
C ALA A 599 -5.65 21.56 -17.15
N ALA A 600 -5.00 22.32 -18.04
CA ALA A 600 -5.22 23.77 -18.18
C ALA A 600 -6.65 24.08 -18.62
N ARG A 601 -7.17 23.38 -19.65
CA ARG A 601 -8.55 23.53 -20.11
C ARG A 601 -9.56 23.17 -19.02
N VAL A 602 -9.30 22.11 -18.25
CA VAL A 602 -10.15 21.72 -17.11
C VAL A 602 -10.10 22.78 -16.00
N ALA A 603 -8.91 23.31 -15.68
CA ALA A 603 -8.74 24.36 -14.69
C ALA A 603 -9.48 25.66 -15.11
N ASP A 604 -9.38 26.06 -16.38
CA ASP A 604 -10.13 27.20 -16.93
C ASP A 604 -11.64 27.01 -16.72
N ARG A 605 -12.15 25.83 -17.09
CA ARG A 605 -13.57 25.53 -16.90
C ARG A 605 -13.98 25.48 -15.44
N LEU A 606 -13.11 25.00 -14.55
CA LEU A 606 -13.38 24.92 -13.10
C LEU A 606 -13.41 26.30 -12.44
N LEU A 607 -12.62 27.25 -12.95
CA LEU A 607 -12.51 28.62 -12.44
C LEU A 607 -13.55 29.56 -13.06
N ALA A 608 -14.10 29.23 -14.23
CA ALA A 608 -15.18 29.99 -14.85
C ALA A 608 -16.38 30.13 -13.91
N GLU A 609 -16.91 31.34 -13.79
CA GLU A 609 -18.11 31.61 -13.02
C GLU A 609 -19.29 30.82 -13.61
N THR A 610 -20.05 30.15 -12.75
CA THR A 610 -21.26 29.45 -13.17
C THR A 610 -22.34 30.50 -13.31
N ALA A 611 -22.68 30.86 -14.55
CA ALA A 611 -23.71 31.85 -14.87
C ALA A 611 -25.10 31.47 -14.32
#